data_AF-A0A0M2VD34-F1
#
_entry.id   AF-A0A0M2VD34-F1
#
_cell.length_a   1.000
_cell.length_b   1.000
_cell.length_c   1.000
_cell.angle_alpha   90.00
_cell.angle_beta   90.00
_cell.angle_gamma   90.00
#
_symmetry.space_group_name_H-M   'P 1'
#
loop_
_entity.id
_entity.type
_entity.pdbx_description
1 polymer ?
#
loop_
_entity_poly.entity_id
_entity_poly.type
_entity_poly.pdbx_seq_one_letter_code
_entity_poly.pdbx_strand_id
1 'polypeptide(L)'
;MDLKKGAVTGLAAVAKGVMLGSRGTKTASKTLWKGKGKERIDVENPNPGQRPGQVHYQDNNNKYLYDPKTNSFPGAPKSVNNMLKDKKFKSAIDKAVSKYLGGS
;
A
#
# COMPACT_ATOMS: atom_id res chain seq x y z
N MET A 1 35.46 2.54 5.20
CA MET A 1 34.70 1.32 5.50
C MET A 1 33.23 1.67 5.51
N ASP A 2 32.67 1.63 4.31
CA ASP A 2 31.28 1.86 3.98
C ASP A 2 30.35 0.84 4.65
N LEU A 3 29.28 1.33 5.27
CA LEU A 3 28.06 0.54 5.43
C LEU A 3 26.88 1.31 4.81
N LYS A 4 26.61 0.99 3.53
CA LYS A 4 25.25 1.06 2.98
C LYS A 4 24.36 0.12 3.80
N LYS A 5 23.34 0.65 4.46
CA LYS A 5 22.16 -0.15 4.86
C LYS A 5 20.89 0.62 4.51
N GLY A 6 20.41 0.35 3.31
CA GLY A 6 19.02 0.51 2.98
C GLY A 6 18.20 -0.48 3.80
N ALA A 7 17.36 0.05 4.68
CA ALA A 7 16.21 -0.63 5.25
C ALA A 7 15.21 0.47 5.59
N VAL A 8 14.39 0.87 4.62
CA VAL A 8 13.17 1.61 4.92
C VAL A 8 12.24 0.62 5.62
N THR A 9 12.34 0.65 6.94
CA THR A 9 11.48 -0.06 7.88
C THR A 9 10.05 0.18 7.47
N GLY A 10 9.29 -0.90 7.25
CA GLY A 10 7.89 -0.83 6.88
C GLY A 10 7.14 0.01 7.91
N LEU A 11 6.81 1.25 7.54
CA LEU A 11 6.02 2.15 8.38
C LEU A 11 4.57 1.64 8.39
N ALA A 12 4.33 0.62 9.20
CA ALA A 12 3.00 0.23 9.61
C ALA A 12 2.49 1.31 10.56
N ALA A 13 1.62 2.13 10.02
CA ALA A 13 0.86 3.15 10.71
C ALA A 13 0.06 2.58 11.90
N VAL A 14 0.66 2.60 13.10
CA VAL A 14 -0.08 2.65 14.38
C VAL A 14 -0.81 3.98 14.44
N ALA A 15 -2.06 4.03 14.00
CA ALA A 15 -3.00 5.09 14.35
C ALA A 15 -4.04 4.45 15.27
N LYS A 16 -4.03 4.81 16.56
CA LYS A 16 -4.87 4.25 17.63
C LYS A 16 -4.83 2.71 17.73
N GLY A 17 -3.64 2.16 18.02
CA GLY A 17 -3.46 0.81 18.61
C GLY A 17 -3.88 -0.40 17.77
N VAL A 18 -4.53 -0.24 16.63
CA VAL A 18 -5.06 -1.34 15.83
C VAL A 18 -4.29 -1.45 14.53
N MET A 19 -3.70 -2.62 14.32
CA MET A 19 -2.93 -2.97 13.14
C MET A 19 -3.79 -2.88 11.86
N LEU A 20 -3.32 -2.16 10.84
CA LEU A 20 -3.99 -2.05 9.54
C LEU A 20 -4.26 -3.45 8.98
N GLY A 21 -5.47 -3.72 8.48
CA GLY A 21 -5.82 -5.06 7.99
C GLY A 21 -6.28 -6.05 9.06
N SER A 22 -6.18 -5.73 10.36
CA SER A 22 -6.58 -6.67 11.43
C SER A 22 -8.04 -7.09 11.40
N ARG A 23 -8.93 -6.21 10.93
CA ARG A 23 -10.36 -6.49 10.72
C ARG A 23 -10.70 -6.72 9.24
N GLY A 24 -9.68 -6.78 8.40
CA GLY A 24 -9.82 -6.93 6.95
C GLY A 24 -9.92 -8.39 6.50
N THR A 25 -10.21 -8.59 5.23
CA THR A 25 -10.32 -9.92 4.62
C THR A 25 -8.93 -10.54 4.41
N LYS A 26 -8.78 -11.82 4.80
CA LYS A 26 -7.58 -12.62 4.49
C LYS A 26 -7.35 -12.67 2.98
N THR A 27 -6.25 -12.10 2.52
CA THR A 27 -5.96 -11.93 1.09
C THR A 27 -4.47 -12.17 0.85
N ALA A 28 -4.11 -13.16 0.03
CA ALA A 28 -2.70 -13.41 -0.30
C ALA A 28 -2.12 -12.22 -1.09
N SER A 29 -2.63 -11.98 -2.29
CA SER A 29 -2.41 -10.75 -3.06
C SER A 29 -3.55 -10.59 -4.06
N LYS A 30 -4.00 -9.35 -4.27
CA LYS A 30 -5.06 -9.01 -5.22
C LYS A 30 -4.74 -7.71 -5.93
N THR A 31 -4.66 -7.76 -7.25
CA THR A 31 -4.57 -6.55 -8.09
C THR A 31 -5.92 -5.84 -8.17
N LEU A 32 -5.91 -4.54 -7.85
CA LEU A 32 -7.10 -3.67 -7.86
C LEU A 32 -7.07 -2.62 -8.96
N TRP A 33 -5.90 -2.32 -9.50
CA TRP A 33 -5.71 -1.43 -10.65
C TRP A 33 -4.52 -1.87 -11.48
N LYS A 34 -4.62 -1.67 -12.80
CA LYS A 34 -3.54 -1.86 -13.76
C LYS A 34 -3.38 -0.59 -14.59
N GLY A 35 -2.13 -0.17 -14.79
CA GLY A 35 -1.77 0.89 -15.71
C GLY A 35 -1.79 0.43 -17.16
N LYS A 36 -1.20 1.26 -18.03
CA LYS A 36 -1.03 0.92 -19.45
C LYS A 36 0.17 -0.01 -19.67
N GLY A 37 1.16 0.02 -18.79
CA GLY A 37 2.33 -0.84 -18.79
C GLY A 37 2.27 -1.88 -17.68
N LYS A 38 3.37 -2.01 -16.92
CA LYS A 38 3.49 -2.99 -15.82
C LYS A 38 3.06 -2.43 -14.46
N GLU A 39 2.56 -1.19 -14.44
CA GLU A 39 2.09 -0.52 -13.24
C GLU A 39 0.85 -1.23 -12.69
N ARG A 40 0.78 -1.36 -11.37
CA ARG A 40 -0.37 -1.93 -10.69
C ARG A 40 -0.48 -1.47 -9.24
N ILE A 41 -1.70 -1.53 -8.72
CA ILE A 41 -1.97 -1.46 -7.28
C ILE A 41 -2.38 -2.85 -6.82
N ASP A 42 -1.64 -3.38 -5.86
CA ASP A 42 -1.92 -4.67 -5.22
C ASP A 42 -2.23 -4.46 -3.73
N VAL A 43 -3.17 -5.27 -3.22
CA VAL A 43 -3.47 -5.35 -1.78
C VAL A 43 -3.17 -6.73 -1.24
N GLU A 44 -2.58 -6.78 -0.05
CA GLU A 44 -2.19 -8.00 0.64
C GLU A 44 -2.63 -7.92 2.10
N ASN A 45 -3.29 -8.96 2.59
CA ASN A 45 -3.62 -9.12 4.01
C ASN A 45 -3.60 -10.61 4.40
N PRO A 46 -2.45 -11.28 4.26
CA PRO A 46 -2.38 -12.74 4.34
C PRO A 46 -2.64 -13.30 5.74
N ASN A 47 -2.29 -12.59 6.82
CA ASN A 47 -2.57 -13.00 8.20
C ASN A 47 -3.15 -11.80 8.99
N PRO A 48 -4.45 -11.50 8.83
CA PRO A 48 -5.11 -10.41 9.55
C PRO A 48 -4.88 -10.51 11.07
N GLY A 49 -4.49 -9.39 11.68
CA GLY A 49 -4.29 -9.29 13.14
C GLY A 49 -2.93 -9.79 13.63
N GLN A 50 -2.18 -10.48 12.79
CA GLN A 50 -0.81 -10.92 13.10
C GLN A 50 0.24 -10.05 12.42
N ARG A 51 -0.04 -9.58 11.20
CA ARG A 51 0.81 -8.60 10.49
C ARG A 51 -0.03 -7.54 9.79
N PRO A 52 0.51 -6.31 9.64
CA PRO A 52 -0.17 -5.26 8.90
C PRO A 52 -0.45 -5.70 7.47
N GLY A 53 -1.69 -5.53 7.03
CA GLY A 53 -2.01 -5.56 5.62
C GLY A 53 -1.36 -4.39 4.89
N GLN A 54 -1.16 -4.54 3.59
CA GLN A 54 -0.41 -3.62 2.76
C GLN A 54 -1.18 -3.30 1.48
N VAL A 55 -1.13 -2.04 1.07
CA VAL A 55 -1.44 -1.61 -0.29
C VAL A 55 -0.14 -1.12 -0.90
N HIS A 56 0.16 -1.53 -2.13
CA HIS A 56 1.39 -1.08 -2.78
C HIS A 56 1.18 -0.81 -4.26
N TYR A 57 1.87 0.21 -4.73
CA TYR A 57 2.11 0.43 -6.14
C TYR A 57 3.35 -0.36 -6.56
N GLN A 58 3.28 -1.03 -7.69
CA GLN A 58 4.44 -1.66 -8.31
C GLN A 58 4.51 -1.31 -9.79
N ASP A 59 5.71 -0.96 -10.25
CA ASP A 59 6.04 -0.84 -11.67
C ASP A 59 7.45 -1.36 -11.93
N ASN A 60 7.58 -2.33 -12.84
CA ASN A 60 8.81 -3.08 -13.07
C ASN A 60 9.41 -3.58 -11.73
N ASN A 61 10.58 -3.05 -11.37
CA ASN A 61 11.32 -3.40 -10.15
C ASN A 61 11.09 -2.40 -9.00
N ASN A 62 10.27 -1.37 -9.21
CA ASN A 62 9.94 -0.37 -8.21
C ASN A 62 8.70 -0.79 -7.43
N LYS A 63 8.77 -0.74 -6.09
CA LYS A 63 7.64 -1.01 -5.19
C LYS A 63 7.54 0.11 -4.16
N TYR A 64 6.36 0.69 -4.01
CA TYR A 64 6.08 1.72 -3.01
C TYR A 64 4.85 1.34 -2.19
N LEU A 65 4.99 1.38 -0.87
CA LEU A 65 3.88 1.12 0.05
C LEU A 65 3.05 2.39 0.21
N TYR A 66 1.73 2.24 0.16
CA TYR A 66 0.81 3.33 0.46
C TYR A 66 0.72 3.50 1.98
N ASP A 67 0.86 4.73 2.44
CA ASP A 67 0.63 5.11 3.83
C ASP A 67 -0.72 5.84 3.94
N PRO A 68 -1.73 5.23 4.60
CA PRO A 68 -3.03 5.85 4.78
C PRO A 68 -2.99 7.06 5.73
N LYS A 69 -1.96 7.22 6.58
CA LYS A 69 -1.83 8.39 7.46
C LYS A 69 -1.50 9.65 6.68
N THR A 70 -0.53 9.55 5.77
CA THR A 70 -0.11 10.68 4.92
C THR A 70 -0.89 10.74 3.61
N ASN A 71 -1.72 9.73 3.32
CA ASN A 71 -2.43 9.55 2.06
C ASN A 71 -1.47 9.67 0.86
N SER A 72 -0.34 8.97 0.94
CA SER A 72 0.76 9.08 -0.03
C SER A 72 1.50 7.75 -0.19
N PHE A 73 2.41 7.69 -1.15
CA PHE A 73 3.46 6.67 -1.26
C PHE A 73 4.79 7.29 -0.82
N PRO A 74 5.21 7.13 0.45
CA PRO A 74 6.47 7.67 0.94
C PRO A 74 7.66 7.13 0.15
N GLY A 75 8.60 8.00 -0.19
CA GLY A 75 9.80 7.65 -0.98
C GLY A 75 9.54 7.37 -2.47
N ALA A 76 8.29 7.45 -2.92
CA ALA A 76 7.96 7.34 -4.34
C ALA A 76 8.22 8.66 -5.09
N PRO A 77 8.56 8.60 -6.39
CA PRO A 77 8.64 9.77 -7.24
C PRO A 77 7.35 10.60 -7.19
N LYS A 78 7.49 11.93 -7.38
CA LYS A 78 6.33 12.85 -7.40
C LYS A 78 5.27 12.43 -8.43
N SER A 79 5.67 11.82 -9.55
CA SER A 79 4.77 11.28 -10.56
C SER A 79 3.82 10.20 -10.00
N VAL A 80 4.31 9.29 -9.15
CA VAL A 80 3.49 8.24 -8.52
C VAL A 80 2.46 8.87 -7.57
N ASN A 81 2.90 9.80 -6.71
CA ASN A 81 1.99 10.51 -5.81
C ASN A 81 0.97 11.38 -6.57
N ASN A 82 1.32 11.92 -7.74
CA ASN A 82 0.37 12.64 -8.59
C ASN A 82 -0.73 11.72 -9.15
N MET A 83 -0.51 10.41 -9.28
CA MET A 83 -1.54 9.45 -9.72
C MET A 83 -2.69 9.34 -8.73
N LEU A 84 -2.51 9.73 -7.46
CA LEU A 84 -3.60 9.81 -6.49
C LEU A 84 -4.70 10.83 -6.88
N LYS A 85 -4.42 11.70 -7.86
CA LYS A 85 -5.41 12.61 -8.46
C LYS A 85 -6.25 11.93 -9.54
N ASP A 86 -5.79 10.81 -10.11
CA ASP A 86 -6.58 10.01 -11.05
C ASP A 86 -7.68 9.24 -10.31
N LYS A 87 -8.91 9.36 -10.82
CA LYS A 87 -10.09 8.79 -10.17
C LYS A 87 -10.03 7.27 -10.08
N LYS A 88 -9.55 6.58 -11.13
CA LYS A 88 -9.51 5.11 -11.15
C LYS A 88 -8.43 4.60 -10.20
N PHE A 89 -7.27 5.24 -10.20
CA PHE A 89 -6.17 4.92 -9.32
C PHE A 89 -6.57 5.11 -7.84
N LYS A 90 -7.12 6.29 -7.50
CA LYS A 90 -7.59 6.57 -6.13
C LYS A 90 -8.71 5.62 -5.70
N SER A 91 -9.66 5.29 -6.58
CA SER A 91 -10.73 4.34 -6.26
C SER A 91 -10.19 2.94 -5.92
N ALA A 92 -9.08 2.52 -6.54
CA ALA A 92 -8.45 1.25 -6.20
C ALA A 92 -7.79 1.28 -4.82
N ILE A 93 -7.14 2.39 -4.44
CA ILE A 93 -6.62 2.60 -3.08
C ILE A 93 -7.75 2.59 -2.06
N ASP A 94 -8.83 3.32 -2.31
CA ASP A 94 -9.98 3.39 -1.41
C ASP A 94 -10.64 2.04 -1.23
N LYS A 95 -10.79 1.28 -2.31
CA LYS A 95 -11.26 -0.11 -2.27
C LYS A 95 -10.32 -1.01 -1.49
N ALA A 96 -9.00 -0.85 -1.64
CA ALA A 96 -8.01 -1.63 -0.90
C ALA A 96 -8.18 -1.40 0.61
N VAL A 97 -8.21 -0.13 1.03
CA VAL A 97 -8.28 0.25 2.44
C VAL A 97 -9.62 -0.15 3.05
N SER A 98 -10.74 0.23 2.43
CA SER A 98 -12.09 -0.02 2.99
C SER A 98 -12.47 -1.51 2.94
N LYS A 99 -12.32 -2.16 1.79
CA LYS A 99 -12.85 -3.52 1.57
C LYS A 99 -11.90 -4.60 2.05
N TYR A 100 -10.60 -4.43 1.84
CA TYR A 100 -9.64 -5.51 2.11
C TYR A 100 -8.91 -5.33 3.44
N LEU A 101 -8.68 -4.09 3.87
CA LEU A 101 -7.95 -3.82 5.10
C LEU A 101 -8.85 -3.42 6.28
N GLY A 102 -10.17 -3.35 6.07
CA GLY A 102 -11.14 -3.03 7.11
C GLY A 102 -11.00 -1.60 7.63
N GLY A 103 -10.55 -0.68 6.77
CA GLY A 103 -10.49 0.74 7.09
C GLY A 103 -11.86 1.25 7.51
N SER A 104 -11.93 1.82 8.72
CA SER A 104 -13.08 2.49 9.31
C SER A 104 -12.85 3.99 9.30
#